data_AF-A0A067F5H3-F1
#
_entry.id   AF-A0A067F5H3-F1
#
_cell.length_a   1.000
_cell.length_b   1.000
_cell.length_c   1.000
_cell.angle_alpha   90.00
_cell.angle_beta   90.00
_cell.angle_gamma   90.00
#
_symmetry.space_group_name_H-M   'P 1'
#
loop_
_entity.id
_entity.type
_entity.pdbx_description
1 polymer ?
#
loop_
_entity_poly.entity_id
_entity_poly.type
_entity_poly.pdbx_seq_one_letter_code
_entity_poly.pdbx_strand_id
1 'polypeptide(L)'
;MFGALHKCCPPSLMTKWLILVIFLNFGHSSREPDVEGEALIEVLKALNDTHGQFTDWNDHFVSPCFSWSHVTCRNGNVISLTLGSNGFSGKISPSITKLKFLASLELQDNDLSGTLPDFLGSMTHLQSLNLANNKFSGSIPATWSQLSNLKHLDLSSNNLTGRIPMQLFSVATFNFTGTHLICGSSLEQPCMSRPSPPVSTSRTKLRIVVASASCGAFVLLSLGALFACRYQKLRKLKHDVFFDVAGEDDCKVSLTQLRRFSCRELQLATDNFSESNIIGQGGFGKVYKGVLSDNTKVAVKRLQDYYSPGGEAAFQREVHLISVAIHKNLLQLIGYCTTSSERILVYPFMQNLSVAYRLRDIWTVLMSACSVP
;
A
#
# COMPACT_ATOMS: atom_id res chain seq x y z
N MET A 1 -41.75 1.60 -61.95
CA MET A 1 -40.53 2.42 -61.81
C MET A 1 -39.88 2.07 -60.49
N PHE A 2 -38.64 1.57 -60.55
CA PHE A 2 -37.53 1.60 -59.56
C PHE A 2 -37.89 1.55 -58.07
N GLY A 3 -37.52 0.52 -57.29
CA GLY A 3 -36.14 0.15 -56.89
C GLY A 3 -35.86 0.77 -55.49
N ALA A 4 -35.17 0.18 -54.51
CA ALA A 4 -34.24 -0.94 -54.48
C ALA A 4 -33.86 -1.28 -53.02
N LEU A 5 -33.68 -2.58 -52.76
CA LEU A 5 -32.52 -3.22 -52.09
C LEU A 5 -32.14 -2.87 -50.62
N HIS A 6 -32.35 -3.88 -49.76
CA HIS A 6 -31.32 -4.53 -48.94
C HIS A 6 -29.87 -4.09 -49.22
N LYS A 7 -29.13 -3.66 -48.19
CA LYS A 7 -27.70 -3.98 -48.04
C LYS A 7 -27.16 -3.62 -46.64
N CYS A 8 -26.76 -4.65 -45.91
CA CYS A 8 -25.81 -4.59 -44.81
C CYS A 8 -24.48 -3.99 -45.28
N CYS A 9 -23.88 -3.08 -44.49
CA CYS A 9 -22.43 -2.85 -44.41
C CYS A 9 -22.11 -1.90 -43.23
N PRO A 10 -20.89 -1.86 -42.69
CA PRO A 10 -20.34 -2.83 -41.73
C PRO A 10 -19.94 -2.18 -40.38
N PRO A 11 -19.71 -2.98 -39.32
CA PRO A 11 -19.16 -2.49 -38.06
C PRO A 11 -17.64 -2.38 -38.16
N SER A 12 -17.11 -1.33 -38.80
CA SER A 12 -15.64 -1.17 -38.95
C SER A 12 -15.07 0.16 -38.46
N LEU A 13 -15.89 1.06 -37.91
CA LEU A 13 -15.43 2.34 -37.35
C LEU A 13 -15.54 2.43 -35.82
N MET A 14 -16.60 1.89 -35.23
CA MET A 14 -16.84 1.96 -33.77
C MET A 14 -15.98 0.97 -32.97
N THR A 15 -15.67 -0.20 -33.56
CA THR A 15 -14.73 -1.17 -33.00
C THR A 15 -13.29 -0.64 -33.01
N LYS A 16 -12.91 0.21 -33.99
CA LYS A 16 -11.59 0.84 -34.02
C LYS A 16 -11.42 1.89 -32.92
N TRP A 17 -12.46 2.65 -32.60
CA TRP A 17 -12.44 3.63 -31.49
C TRP A 17 -12.41 2.96 -30.11
N LEU A 18 -13.15 1.87 -29.92
CA LEU A 18 -13.16 1.14 -28.66
C LEU A 18 -11.82 0.43 -28.39
N ILE A 19 -11.18 -0.09 -29.43
CA ILE A 19 -9.82 -0.65 -29.34
C ILE A 19 -8.80 0.45 -29.02
N LEU A 20 -8.93 1.65 -29.61
CA LEU A 20 -8.05 2.79 -29.30
C LEU A 20 -8.14 3.23 -27.82
N VAL A 21 -9.34 3.21 -27.23
CA VAL A 21 -9.57 3.59 -25.82
C VAL A 21 -9.15 2.47 -24.84
N ILE A 22 -9.25 1.20 -25.23
CA ILE A 22 -8.69 0.09 -24.47
C ILE A 22 -7.15 0.15 -24.48
N PHE A 23 -6.52 0.56 -25.60
CA PHE A 23 -5.08 0.80 -25.66
C PHE A 23 -4.61 2.06 -24.91
N LEU A 24 -5.50 3.01 -24.60
CA LEU A 24 -5.17 4.19 -23.79
C LEU A 24 -5.29 3.96 -22.27
N ASN A 25 -5.89 2.84 -21.83
CA ASN A 25 -6.00 2.46 -20.41
C ASN A 25 -5.33 1.13 -20.06
N PHE A 26 -4.67 0.46 -21.00
CA PHE A 26 -3.49 -0.29 -20.63
C PHE A 26 -2.49 0.75 -20.13
N GLY A 27 -2.24 0.74 -18.82
CA GLY A 27 -1.12 1.49 -18.25
C GLY A 27 0.05 1.33 -19.19
N HIS A 28 0.73 2.45 -19.48
CA HIS A 28 2.02 2.44 -20.15
C HIS A 28 2.87 1.34 -19.49
N SER A 29 2.86 0.14 -20.07
CA SER A 29 4.06 -0.68 -20.14
C SER A 29 4.89 0.10 -21.13
N SER A 30 5.56 1.14 -20.63
CA SER A 30 6.59 1.82 -21.38
C SER A 30 7.53 0.70 -21.82
N ARG A 31 7.55 0.41 -23.12
CA ARG A 31 8.65 -0.30 -23.77
C ARG A 31 9.88 0.61 -23.82
N GLU A 32 10.05 1.46 -22.81
CA GLU A 32 11.28 2.20 -22.60
C GLU A 32 12.11 1.33 -21.66
N PRO A 33 13.40 1.09 -21.98
CA PRO A 33 14.29 0.38 -21.09
C PRO A 33 14.30 1.09 -19.73
N ASP A 34 14.16 0.33 -18.65
CA ASP A 34 14.28 0.87 -17.30
C ASP A 34 15.76 1.18 -17.03
N VAL A 35 16.11 2.43 -17.32
CA VAL A 35 17.49 2.95 -17.23
C VAL A 35 18.07 2.78 -15.84
N GLU A 36 17.24 2.89 -14.79
CA GLU A 36 17.70 2.76 -13.41
C GLU A 36 17.99 1.30 -13.06
N GLY A 37 17.14 0.37 -13.47
CA GLY A 37 17.41 -1.04 -13.24
C GLY A 37 18.58 -1.55 -14.11
N GLU A 38 18.73 -1.12 -15.37
CA GLU A 38 19.91 -1.48 -16.18
C GLU A 38 21.20 -0.97 -15.52
N ALA A 39 21.17 0.26 -15.01
CA ALA A 39 22.28 0.84 -14.26
C ALA A 39 22.63 0.04 -13.02
N LEU A 40 21.62 -0.41 -12.27
CA LEU A 40 21.80 -1.22 -11.08
C LEU A 40 22.39 -2.60 -11.41
N ILE A 41 21.97 -3.26 -12.50
CA ILE A 41 22.61 -4.50 -12.96
C ILE A 41 24.09 -4.28 -13.28
N GLU A 42 24.43 -3.19 -13.98
CA GLU A 42 25.83 -2.84 -14.27
C GLU A 42 26.63 -2.57 -12.98
N VAL A 43 26.01 -1.90 -12.01
CA VAL A 43 26.61 -1.67 -10.68
C VAL A 43 26.87 -3.00 -9.98
N LEU A 44 25.89 -3.90 -9.92
CA LEU A 44 26.04 -5.19 -9.24
C LEU A 44 27.16 -6.03 -9.87
N LYS A 45 27.22 -6.07 -11.21
CA LYS A 45 28.31 -6.74 -11.94
C LYS A 45 29.68 -6.15 -11.58
N ALA A 46 29.79 -4.84 -11.48
CA ALA A 46 31.05 -4.17 -11.13
C ALA A 46 31.46 -4.34 -9.66
N LEU A 47 30.49 -4.51 -8.75
CA LEU A 47 30.75 -4.82 -7.33
C LEU A 47 31.30 -6.24 -7.13
N ASN A 48 31.27 -7.07 -8.18
CA ASN A 48 31.76 -8.45 -8.16
C ASN A 48 31.02 -9.30 -7.12
N ASP A 49 29.69 -9.42 -7.27
CA ASP A 49 28.89 -10.37 -6.50
C ASP A 49 29.23 -11.82 -6.88
N THR A 50 30.27 -12.38 -6.28
CA THR A 50 30.71 -13.75 -6.54
C THR A 50 29.82 -14.82 -5.90
N HIS A 51 28.93 -14.43 -4.98
CA HIS A 51 28.10 -15.36 -4.22
C HIS A 51 26.64 -15.42 -4.71
N GLY A 52 26.26 -14.55 -5.67
CA GLY A 52 24.91 -14.51 -6.24
C GLY A 52 23.85 -14.24 -5.19
N GLN A 53 24.13 -13.36 -4.23
CA GLN A 53 23.25 -13.08 -3.09
C GLN A 53 21.94 -12.41 -3.53
N PHE A 54 21.97 -11.71 -4.67
CA PHE A 54 20.81 -11.00 -5.22
C PHE A 54 20.16 -11.85 -6.32
N THR A 55 19.24 -12.73 -5.92
CA THR A 55 18.52 -13.62 -6.86
C THR A 55 17.33 -12.95 -7.55
N ASP A 56 16.91 -11.80 -7.03
CA ASP A 56 15.75 -11.02 -7.45
C ASP A 56 16.08 -9.87 -8.40
N TRP A 57 17.36 -9.51 -8.52
CA TRP A 57 17.86 -8.54 -9.51
C TRP A 57 17.95 -9.23 -10.88
N ASN A 58 16.86 -9.14 -11.65
CA ASN A 58 16.71 -9.89 -12.89
C ASN A 58 16.87 -9.00 -14.13
N ASP A 59 17.88 -9.30 -14.94
CA ASP A 59 18.17 -8.67 -16.25
C ASP A 59 16.99 -8.74 -17.24
N HIS A 60 16.02 -9.64 -17.06
CA HIS A 60 14.87 -9.83 -17.96
C HIS A 60 13.62 -9.04 -17.56
N PHE A 61 13.52 -8.62 -16.29
CA PHE A 61 12.39 -7.84 -15.76
C PHE A 61 12.95 -6.71 -14.89
N VAL A 62 13.54 -5.74 -15.59
CA VAL A 62 14.24 -4.59 -15.03
C VAL A 62 13.20 -3.60 -14.50
N SER A 63 12.69 -3.84 -13.28
CA SER A 63 11.81 -2.89 -12.58
C SER A 63 12.19 -2.89 -11.10
N PRO A 64 13.22 -2.13 -10.70
CA PRO A 64 13.79 -2.20 -9.36
C PRO A 64 12.77 -1.84 -8.28
N CYS A 65 11.87 -0.90 -8.58
CA CYS A 65 10.90 -0.38 -7.62
C CYS A 65 9.74 -1.32 -7.25
N PHE A 66 9.63 -2.47 -7.89
CA PHE A 66 8.54 -3.43 -7.63
C PHE A 66 8.98 -4.59 -6.73
N SER A 67 10.19 -5.12 -6.93
CA SER A 67 10.59 -6.39 -6.31
C SER A 67 12.06 -6.47 -5.89
N TRP A 68 12.92 -5.50 -6.21
CA TRP A 68 14.34 -5.63 -5.91
C TRP A 68 14.63 -5.28 -4.46
N SER A 69 15.17 -6.26 -3.75
CA SER A 69 15.73 -6.16 -2.42
C SER A 69 16.85 -5.13 -2.41
N HIS A 70 17.03 -4.50 -1.24
CA HIS A 70 18.07 -3.50 -1.02
C HIS A 70 17.94 -2.21 -1.85
N VAL A 71 16.85 -2.06 -2.62
CA VAL A 71 16.49 -0.85 -3.36
C VAL A 71 15.23 -0.25 -2.75
N THR A 72 15.24 1.04 -2.48
CA THR A 72 14.03 1.78 -2.10
C THR A 72 13.69 2.80 -3.18
N CYS A 73 12.42 2.85 -3.56
CA CYS A 73 11.92 3.80 -4.53
C CYS A 73 10.91 4.78 -3.94
N ARG A 74 10.83 5.95 -4.58
CA ARG A 74 9.77 6.93 -4.35
C ARG A 74 9.29 7.45 -5.70
N ASN A 75 7.98 7.41 -5.92
CA ASN A 75 7.35 7.85 -7.17
C ASN A 75 8.00 7.20 -8.42
N GLY A 76 8.33 5.91 -8.34
CA GLY A 76 8.93 5.15 -9.44
C GLY A 76 10.42 5.42 -9.69
N ASN A 77 11.11 6.21 -8.86
CA ASN A 77 12.54 6.46 -8.97
C ASN A 77 13.30 5.85 -7.78
N VAL A 78 14.50 5.33 -8.04
CA VAL A 78 15.41 4.80 -7.01
C VAL A 78 15.97 5.94 -6.17
N ILE A 79 15.73 5.88 -4.85
CA ILE A 79 16.18 6.90 -3.89
C ILE A 79 17.18 6.37 -2.86
N SER A 80 17.24 5.05 -2.65
CA SER A 80 18.16 4.45 -1.67
C SER A 80 18.67 3.11 -2.20
N LEU A 81 19.96 2.90 -2.02
CA LEU A 81 20.63 1.64 -2.28
C LEU A 81 21.39 1.20 -1.03
N THR A 82 21.01 0.06 -0.45
CA THR A 82 21.56 -0.43 0.83
C THR A 82 22.22 -1.78 0.68
N LEU A 83 23.50 -1.78 0.30
CA LEU A 83 24.27 -2.99 0.01
C LEU A 83 25.47 -3.19 0.96
N GLY A 84 25.35 -2.72 2.20
CA GLY A 84 26.37 -2.97 3.22
C GLY A 84 26.44 -4.46 3.65
N SER A 85 27.62 -4.88 4.11
CA SER A 85 27.86 -6.23 4.67
C SER A 85 27.58 -7.41 3.72
N ASN A 86 27.88 -7.26 2.43
CA ASN A 86 27.63 -8.30 1.41
C ASN A 86 28.90 -8.98 0.87
N GLY A 87 30.09 -8.60 1.34
CA GLY A 87 31.35 -9.21 0.90
C GLY A 87 31.74 -8.87 -0.54
N PHE A 88 31.30 -7.74 -1.08
CA PHE A 88 31.69 -7.30 -2.42
C PHE A 88 33.17 -6.93 -2.47
N SER A 89 33.86 -7.30 -3.54
CA SER A 89 35.32 -7.06 -3.71
C SER A 89 35.68 -6.19 -4.91
N GLY A 90 34.67 -5.80 -5.70
CA GLY A 90 34.85 -5.03 -6.92
C GLY A 90 35.01 -3.52 -6.70
N LYS A 91 34.47 -2.75 -7.63
CA LYS A 91 34.56 -1.28 -7.66
C LYS A 91 33.18 -0.66 -7.90
N ILE A 92 33.04 0.61 -7.54
CA ILE A 92 31.84 1.40 -7.86
C ILE A 92 31.86 1.74 -9.36
N SER A 93 30.80 1.35 -10.09
CA SER A 93 30.65 1.64 -11.52
C SER A 93 30.15 3.07 -11.77
N PRO A 94 30.61 3.76 -12.85
CA PRO A 94 30.03 5.02 -13.29
C PRO A 94 28.52 4.96 -13.57
N SER A 95 27.99 3.77 -13.87
CA SER A 95 26.56 3.55 -14.13
C SER A 95 25.67 4.02 -12.98
N ILE A 96 26.18 4.07 -11.74
CA ILE A 96 25.44 4.59 -10.58
C ILE A 96 24.95 6.03 -10.76
N THR A 97 25.62 6.82 -11.61
CA THR A 97 25.22 8.20 -11.94
C THR A 97 23.91 8.29 -12.72
N LYS A 98 23.45 7.18 -13.32
CA LYS A 98 22.15 7.09 -13.99
C LYS A 98 20.99 7.18 -12.99
N LEU A 99 21.23 6.90 -11.69
CA LEU A 99 20.26 7.00 -10.60
C LEU A 99 20.12 8.46 -10.13
N LYS A 100 19.40 9.27 -10.90
CA LYS A 100 19.37 10.74 -10.74
C LYS A 100 18.81 11.22 -9.40
N PHE A 101 17.96 10.40 -8.78
CA PHE A 101 17.27 10.72 -7.53
C PHE A 101 17.85 10.01 -6.30
N LEU A 102 18.99 9.32 -6.46
CA LEU A 102 19.63 8.60 -5.37
C LEU A 102 20.01 9.57 -4.25
N ALA A 103 19.42 9.35 -3.08
CA ALA A 103 19.63 10.15 -1.87
C ALA A 103 20.46 9.41 -0.81
N SER A 104 20.48 8.07 -0.83
CA SER A 104 21.25 7.25 0.12
C SER A 104 22.01 6.17 -0.63
N LEU A 105 23.32 6.09 -0.37
CA LEU A 105 24.18 5.01 -0.86
C LEU A 105 24.97 4.42 0.31
N GLU A 106 24.63 3.19 0.68
CA GLU A 106 25.21 2.47 1.81
C GLU A 106 25.97 1.23 1.27
N LEU A 107 27.30 1.26 1.32
CA LEU A 107 28.21 0.22 0.82
C LEU A 107 29.23 -0.22 1.88
N GLN A 108 28.99 0.11 3.14
CA GLN A 108 29.90 -0.19 4.25
C GLN A 108 30.11 -1.70 4.47
N ASP A 109 31.20 -2.06 5.15
CA ASP A 109 31.50 -3.44 5.53
C ASP A 109 31.58 -4.38 4.31
N ASN A 110 32.32 -3.96 3.29
CA ASN A 110 32.62 -4.76 2.12
C ASN A 110 34.14 -4.76 1.87
N ASP A 111 34.60 -5.51 0.87
CA ASP A 111 35.99 -5.57 0.44
C ASP A 111 36.26 -4.67 -0.79
N LEU A 112 35.46 -3.63 -1.01
CA LEU A 112 35.58 -2.76 -2.20
C LEU A 112 36.92 -2.04 -2.21
N SER A 113 37.53 -1.95 -3.39
CA SER A 113 38.90 -1.47 -3.54
C SER A 113 39.06 -0.43 -4.66
N GLY A 114 40.26 0.14 -4.79
CA GLY A 114 40.55 1.20 -5.75
C GLY A 114 40.44 2.60 -5.15
N THR A 115 40.36 3.62 -6.01
CA THR A 115 40.20 5.02 -5.59
C THR A 115 38.75 5.41 -5.44
N LEU A 116 38.47 6.40 -4.59
CA LEU A 116 37.14 7.00 -4.54
C LEU A 116 36.79 7.63 -5.90
N PRO A 117 35.63 7.30 -6.48
CA PRO A 117 35.24 7.80 -7.80
C PRO A 117 34.85 9.28 -7.79
N ASP A 118 35.42 10.04 -8.71
CA ASP A 118 35.16 11.46 -8.92
C ASP A 118 33.75 11.74 -9.46
N PHE A 119 33.20 10.82 -10.27
CA PHE A 119 31.85 10.92 -10.84
C PHE A 119 30.73 10.99 -9.78
N LEU A 120 30.95 10.51 -8.54
CA LEU A 120 29.97 10.67 -7.47
C LEU A 120 29.72 12.15 -7.14
N GLY A 121 30.68 13.05 -7.41
CA GLY A 121 30.49 14.49 -7.24
C GLY A 121 29.34 15.08 -8.06
N SER A 122 28.91 14.41 -9.13
CA SER A 122 27.78 14.83 -9.96
C SER A 122 26.40 14.50 -9.35
N MET A 123 26.34 13.64 -8.33
CA MET A 123 25.11 13.13 -7.74
C MET A 123 24.58 14.09 -6.66
N THR A 124 24.15 15.27 -7.08
CA THR A 124 23.78 16.37 -6.18
C THR A 124 22.58 16.10 -5.28
N HIS A 125 21.77 15.07 -5.54
CA HIS A 125 20.67 14.64 -4.65
C HIS A 125 21.12 13.79 -3.46
N LEU A 126 22.38 13.35 -3.44
CA LEU A 126 22.91 12.47 -2.40
C LEU A 126 22.93 13.17 -1.04
N GLN A 127 22.34 12.53 -0.04
CA GLN A 127 22.23 13.03 1.34
C GLN A 127 22.98 12.14 2.33
N SER A 128 23.09 10.84 2.05
CA SER A 128 23.84 9.88 2.86
C SER A 128 24.79 9.10 1.96
N LEU A 129 26.06 9.07 2.33
CA LEU A 129 27.08 8.26 1.69
C LEU A 129 27.88 7.53 2.77
N ASN A 130 27.79 6.21 2.78
CA ASN A 130 28.53 5.37 3.71
C ASN A 130 29.38 4.35 2.95
N LEU A 131 30.70 4.56 3.01
CA LEU A 131 31.72 3.70 2.42
C LEU A 131 32.67 3.14 3.49
N ALA A 132 32.25 3.19 4.76
CA ALA A 132 33.08 2.79 5.89
C ALA A 132 33.52 1.33 5.78
N ASN A 133 34.65 0.99 6.39
CA ASN A 133 35.16 -0.38 6.48
C ASN A 133 35.24 -1.08 5.11
N ASN A 134 36.05 -0.49 4.22
CA ASN A 134 36.37 -0.99 2.89
C ASN A 134 37.88 -0.84 2.64
N LYS A 135 38.34 -1.11 1.41
CA LYS A 135 39.76 -1.02 1.00
C LYS A 135 40.00 0.14 0.03
N PHE A 136 39.22 1.22 0.11
CA PHE A 136 39.43 2.40 -0.73
C PHE A 136 40.76 3.08 -0.39
N SER A 137 41.43 3.61 -1.42
CA SER A 137 42.77 4.21 -1.32
C SER A 137 42.88 5.51 -2.12
N GLY A 138 44.00 6.21 -2.00
CA GLY A 138 44.19 7.52 -2.64
C GLY A 138 43.47 8.64 -1.90
N SER A 139 43.24 9.77 -2.59
CA SER A 139 42.67 10.99 -1.98
C SER A 139 41.17 11.13 -2.25
N ILE A 140 40.48 11.92 -1.41
CA ILE A 140 39.09 12.29 -1.65
C ILE A 140 39.02 13.23 -2.88
N PRO A 141 38.24 12.89 -3.92
CA PRO A 141 38.12 13.71 -5.12
C PRO A 141 37.63 15.13 -4.81
N ALA A 142 38.25 16.14 -5.40
CA ALA A 142 37.83 17.53 -5.23
C ALA A 142 36.39 17.78 -5.72
N THR A 143 35.90 16.98 -6.68
CA THR A 143 34.52 17.05 -7.20
C THR A 143 33.47 16.80 -6.13
N TRP A 144 33.80 16.10 -5.03
CA TRP A 144 32.86 15.85 -3.93
C TRP A 144 32.49 17.13 -3.17
N SER A 145 33.23 18.23 -3.37
CA SER A 145 32.82 19.56 -2.91
C SER A 145 31.49 20.04 -3.51
N GLN A 146 31.03 19.42 -4.60
CA GLN A 146 29.76 19.72 -5.27
C GLN A 146 28.54 19.03 -4.64
N LEU A 147 28.76 18.09 -3.70
CA LEU A 147 27.71 17.35 -2.99
C LEU A 147 27.02 18.22 -1.91
N SER A 148 26.34 19.28 -2.37
CA SER A 148 25.75 20.31 -1.53
C SER A 148 24.62 19.83 -0.61
N ASN A 149 23.98 18.70 -0.92
CA ASN A 149 22.89 18.13 -0.11
C ASN A 149 23.37 17.05 0.88
N LEU A 150 24.67 16.77 0.94
CA LEU A 150 25.21 15.70 1.77
C LEU A 150 25.08 16.07 3.26
N LYS A 151 24.48 15.17 4.04
CA LYS A 151 24.23 15.31 5.48
C LYS A 151 24.98 14.28 6.30
N HIS A 152 25.21 13.10 5.73
CA HIS A 152 25.94 12.00 6.34
C HIS A 152 27.04 11.51 5.40
N LEU A 153 28.27 11.46 5.89
CA LEU A 153 29.44 10.97 5.18
C LEU A 153 30.31 10.11 6.09
N ASP A 154 30.34 8.80 5.86
CA ASP A 154 31.27 7.92 6.57
C ASP A 154 32.26 7.28 5.60
N LEU A 155 33.55 7.61 5.78
CA LEU A 155 34.67 7.04 5.04
C LEU A 155 35.66 6.33 5.98
N SER A 156 35.25 6.08 7.23
CA SER A 156 36.13 5.53 8.24
C SER A 156 36.64 4.14 7.88
N SER A 157 37.76 3.74 8.48
CA SER A 157 38.35 2.41 8.28
C SER A 157 38.59 2.09 6.80
N ASN A 158 39.30 2.98 6.10
CA ASN A 158 39.74 2.81 4.72
C ASN A 158 41.21 3.24 4.59
N ASN A 159 41.86 2.90 3.48
CA ASN A 159 43.26 3.24 3.22
C ASN A 159 43.43 4.62 2.51
N LEU A 160 42.55 5.58 2.80
CA LEU A 160 42.54 6.91 2.17
C LEU A 160 43.69 7.78 2.70
N THR A 161 44.24 8.64 1.83
CA THR A 161 45.41 9.49 2.09
C THR A 161 45.19 10.91 1.59
N GLY A 162 46.02 11.86 2.01
CA GLY A 162 46.00 13.24 1.50
C GLY A 162 45.06 14.17 2.29
N ARG A 163 44.68 15.29 1.68
CA ARG A 163 43.91 16.36 2.34
C ARG A 163 42.41 16.16 2.13
N ILE A 164 41.62 16.55 3.13
CA ILE A 164 40.15 16.57 3.06
C ILE A 164 39.71 17.90 2.43
N PRO A 165 38.88 17.90 1.37
CA PRO A 165 38.28 19.11 0.84
C PRO A 165 37.48 19.87 1.91
N MET A 166 37.72 21.17 2.06
CA MET A 166 37.17 21.96 3.18
C MET A 166 35.64 21.93 3.27
N GLN A 167 34.96 21.83 2.13
CA GLN A 167 33.51 21.75 2.05
C GLN A 167 32.95 20.52 2.79
N LEU A 168 33.70 19.42 2.90
CA LEU A 168 33.23 18.22 3.58
C LEU A 168 33.16 18.38 5.10
N PHE A 169 33.87 19.35 5.69
CA PHE A 169 33.71 19.69 7.11
C PHE A 169 32.40 20.41 7.40
N SER A 170 31.66 20.89 6.38
CA SER A 170 30.33 21.48 6.55
C SER A 170 29.19 20.45 6.59
N VAL A 171 29.48 19.19 6.29
CA VAL A 171 28.52 18.08 6.39
C VAL A 171 28.13 17.87 7.85
N ALA A 172 26.84 17.67 8.12
CA ALA A 172 26.31 17.63 9.48
C ALA A 172 26.91 16.49 10.33
N THR A 173 27.06 15.31 9.73
CA THR A 173 27.69 14.14 10.35
C THR A 173 28.74 13.58 9.40
N PHE A 174 30.00 13.57 9.82
CA PHE A 174 31.09 12.97 9.04
C PHE A 174 32.03 12.13 9.92
N ASN A 175 32.66 11.11 9.32
CA ASN A 175 33.64 10.27 9.98
C ASN A 175 34.76 9.87 9.00
N PHE A 176 35.99 10.26 9.34
CA PHE A 176 37.21 9.97 8.60
C PHE A 176 38.23 9.17 9.44
N THR A 177 37.80 8.67 10.61
CA THR A 177 38.68 7.94 11.54
C THR A 177 39.18 6.63 10.92
N GLY A 178 40.34 6.13 11.36
CA GLY A 178 40.89 4.90 10.79
C GLY A 178 41.30 5.02 9.31
N THR A 179 41.60 6.24 8.85
CA THR A 179 42.21 6.51 7.54
C THR A 179 43.57 7.20 7.72
N HIS A 180 44.31 7.38 6.63
CA HIS A 180 45.54 8.17 6.58
C HIS A 180 45.31 9.59 6.05
N LEU A 181 44.07 10.09 6.14
CA LEU A 181 43.73 11.47 5.79
C LEU A 181 44.30 12.46 6.81
N ILE A 182 44.64 13.65 6.33
CA ILE A 182 45.15 14.73 7.19
C ILE A 182 43.97 15.39 7.90
N CYS A 183 43.73 14.97 9.14
CA CYS A 183 42.75 15.52 10.06
C CYS A 183 43.23 15.39 11.51
N GLY A 184 42.57 16.08 12.45
CA GLY A 184 42.92 16.05 13.87
C GLY A 184 44.14 16.89 14.26
N SER A 185 44.80 17.53 13.29
CA SER A 185 45.94 18.43 13.52
C SER A 185 45.55 19.83 14.00
N SER A 186 44.28 20.23 13.83
CA SER A 186 43.71 21.50 14.28
C SER A 186 42.25 21.32 14.73
N LEU A 187 41.77 22.18 15.63
CA LEU A 187 40.37 22.20 16.09
C LEU A 187 39.38 22.45 14.95
N GLU A 188 39.84 23.10 13.87
CA GLU A 188 39.05 23.40 12.67
C GLU A 188 38.92 22.22 11.68
N GLN A 189 39.74 21.18 11.84
CA GLN A 189 39.78 20.02 10.94
C GLN A 189 39.70 18.70 11.72
N PRO A 190 38.62 18.43 12.48
CA PRO A 190 38.49 17.19 13.23
C PRO A 190 38.32 15.99 12.28
N CYS A 191 38.78 14.81 12.69
CA CYS A 191 38.58 13.57 11.92
C CYS A 191 37.15 13.03 12.00
N MET A 192 36.35 13.52 12.94
CA MET A 192 34.97 13.09 13.15
C MET A 192 34.15 14.31 13.55
N SER A 193 32.94 14.43 12.99
CA SER A 193 31.98 15.41 13.47
C SER A 193 31.66 15.10 14.94
N ARG A 194 31.66 16.12 15.80
CA ARG A 194 31.12 15.94 17.15
C ARG A 194 29.69 15.44 17.03
N PRO A 195 29.24 14.49 17.87
CA PRO A 195 27.82 14.18 17.97
C PRO A 195 27.11 15.51 18.11
N SER A 196 26.18 15.81 17.19
CA SER A 196 25.34 16.98 17.39
C SER A 196 24.74 16.81 18.79
N PRO A 197 24.93 17.78 19.71
CA PRO A 197 24.16 17.75 20.94
C PRO A 197 22.70 17.62 20.47
N PRO A 198 21.88 16.73 21.09
CA PRO A 198 20.48 16.64 20.72
C PRO A 198 19.98 18.06 20.68
N VAL A 199 19.48 18.49 19.51
CA VAL A 199 19.10 19.87 19.30
C VAL A 199 18.13 20.22 20.43
N SER A 200 18.69 20.88 21.45
CA SER A 200 17.97 21.69 22.40
C SER A 200 17.51 22.86 21.56
N THR A 201 16.48 22.59 20.77
CA THR A 201 15.62 23.66 20.35
C THR A 201 15.13 24.23 21.67
N SER A 202 15.47 25.48 21.94
CA SER A 202 14.73 26.32 22.87
C SER A 202 13.26 26.53 22.42
N ARG A 203 12.66 25.55 21.72
CA ARG A 203 11.24 25.37 21.46
C ARG A 203 10.61 24.35 22.42
N THR A 204 11.39 23.78 23.36
CA THR A 204 10.86 22.84 24.37
C THR A 204 10.09 23.56 25.49
N LYS A 205 10.36 24.84 25.78
CA LYS A 205 9.55 25.60 26.76
C LYS A 205 8.13 25.92 26.24
N LEU A 206 7.93 26.04 24.92
CA LEU A 206 6.58 26.24 24.35
C LEU A 206 5.84 24.91 24.12
N ARG A 207 6.53 23.80 23.81
CA ARG A 207 5.89 22.48 23.67
C ARG A 207 5.52 21.83 25.01
N ILE A 208 6.29 22.04 26.08
CA ILE A 208 5.93 21.50 27.42
C ILE A 208 4.66 22.19 27.96
N VAL A 209 4.49 23.50 27.73
CA VAL A 209 3.28 24.23 28.14
C VAL A 209 2.05 23.80 27.33
N VAL A 210 2.22 23.48 26.04
CA VAL A 210 1.11 23.00 25.19
C VAL A 210 0.76 21.53 25.46
N ALA A 211 1.73 20.68 25.80
CA ALA A 211 1.48 19.28 26.14
C ALA A 211 0.80 19.13 27.52
N SER A 212 1.15 19.96 28.51
CA SER A 212 0.51 19.93 29.83
C SER A 212 -0.89 20.55 29.82
N ALA A 213 -1.12 21.60 29.03
CA ALA A 213 -2.47 22.17 28.83
C ALA A 213 -3.39 21.23 28.04
N SER A 214 -2.86 20.52 27.04
CA SER A 214 -3.60 19.52 26.26
C SER A 214 -4.01 18.34 27.14
N CYS A 215 -3.10 17.79 27.95
CA CYS A 215 -3.41 16.65 28.82
C CYS A 215 -4.44 17.03 29.90
N GLY A 216 -4.34 18.24 30.48
CA GLY A 216 -5.36 18.76 31.42
C GLY A 216 -6.74 18.92 30.77
N ALA A 217 -6.81 19.44 29.55
CA ALA A 217 -8.08 19.56 28.82
C ALA A 217 -8.68 18.19 28.47
N PHE A 218 -7.88 17.21 28.06
CA PHE A 218 -8.35 15.84 27.82
C PHE A 218 -8.85 15.14 29.09
N VAL A 219 -8.21 15.37 30.23
CA VAL A 219 -8.67 14.83 31.52
C VAL A 219 -9.96 15.51 31.96
N LEU A 220 -10.10 16.83 31.81
CA LEU A 220 -11.33 17.55 32.13
C LEU A 220 -12.48 17.19 31.19
N LEU A 221 -12.21 17.02 29.89
CA LEU A 221 -13.20 16.59 28.90
C LEU A 221 -13.63 15.14 29.12
N SER A 222 -12.71 14.24 29.49
CA SER A 222 -13.05 12.84 29.80
C SER A 222 -13.82 12.71 31.12
N LEU A 223 -13.46 13.49 32.15
CA LEU A 223 -14.25 13.56 33.39
C LEU A 223 -15.62 14.19 33.16
N GLY A 224 -15.71 15.26 32.36
CA GLY A 224 -16.97 15.89 31.95
C GLY A 224 -17.85 14.93 31.14
N ALA A 225 -17.28 14.17 30.21
CA ALA A 225 -17.99 13.15 29.45
C ALA A 225 -18.44 11.98 30.34
N LEU A 226 -17.64 11.55 31.31
CA LEU A 226 -18.02 10.53 32.29
C LEU A 226 -19.15 11.02 33.20
N PHE A 227 -19.09 12.27 33.66
CA PHE A 227 -20.14 12.87 34.48
C PHE A 227 -21.41 13.07 33.66
N ALA A 228 -21.33 13.55 32.42
CA ALA A 228 -22.46 13.68 31.51
C ALA A 228 -23.06 12.31 31.16
N CYS A 229 -22.25 11.27 30.98
CA CYS A 229 -22.72 9.91 30.68
C CYS A 229 -23.34 9.25 31.92
N ARG A 230 -22.81 9.48 33.13
CA ARG A 230 -23.42 9.08 34.40
C ARG A 230 -24.72 9.83 34.64
N TYR A 231 -24.75 11.13 34.39
CA TYR A 231 -25.94 11.98 34.49
C TYR A 231 -26.99 11.56 33.45
N GLN A 232 -26.60 11.25 32.21
CA GLN A 232 -27.48 10.72 31.17
C GLN A 232 -27.96 9.30 31.49
N LYS A 233 -27.13 8.43 32.09
CA LYS A 233 -27.59 7.12 32.58
C LYS A 233 -28.58 7.27 33.74
N LEU A 234 -28.32 8.16 34.68
CA LEU A 234 -29.25 8.49 35.77
C LEU A 234 -30.52 9.15 35.24
N ARG A 235 -30.41 9.98 34.20
CA ARG A 235 -31.55 10.62 33.53
C ARG A 235 -32.34 9.61 32.69
N LYS A 236 -31.69 8.65 32.01
CA LYS A 236 -32.35 7.52 31.32
C LYS A 236 -33.09 6.63 32.32
N LEU A 237 -32.45 6.28 33.44
CA LEU A 237 -33.10 5.52 34.51
C LEU A 237 -34.27 6.29 35.14
N LYS A 238 -34.23 7.63 35.12
CA LYS A 238 -35.31 8.51 35.59
C LYS A 238 -36.35 8.83 34.49
N HIS A 239 -36.06 8.57 33.21
CA HIS A 239 -36.95 8.77 32.06
C HIS A 239 -37.64 7.49 31.57
N ASP A 240 -37.24 6.32 32.07
CA ASP A 240 -37.98 5.06 31.85
C ASP A 240 -39.30 4.99 32.65
N VAL A 241 -39.73 6.11 33.23
CA VAL A 241 -41.12 6.32 33.64
C VAL A 241 -41.76 7.35 32.71
N PHE A 242 -42.49 6.79 31.74
CA PHE A 242 -43.63 7.34 30.99
C PHE A 242 -43.46 8.09 29.65
N PHE A 243 -44.26 7.55 28.70
CA PHE A 243 -44.89 8.06 27.47
C PHE A 243 -44.16 7.98 26.10
N ASP A 244 -44.73 7.14 25.24
CA ASP A 244 -44.66 7.12 23.78
C ASP A 244 -45.04 8.49 23.17
N VAL A 245 -44.24 8.98 22.21
CA VAL A 245 -44.71 9.84 21.10
C VAL A 245 -43.83 9.62 19.87
N ALA A 246 -44.50 9.50 18.71
CA ALA A 246 -43.94 9.39 17.37
C ALA A 246 -43.44 10.74 16.80
N GLY A 247 -42.47 10.67 15.90
CA GLY A 247 -42.31 11.65 14.81
C GLY A 247 -41.14 12.63 14.90
N GLU A 248 -40.50 12.80 13.73
CA GLU A 248 -39.87 14.01 13.20
C GLU A 248 -38.32 14.09 13.17
N ASP A 249 -37.81 13.54 12.06
CA ASP A 249 -36.92 14.14 11.04
C ASP A 249 -35.80 15.11 11.45
N ASP A 250 -34.58 14.72 11.10
CA ASP A 250 -33.67 15.60 10.36
C ASP A 250 -32.90 14.79 9.29
N CYS A 251 -33.22 15.07 8.03
CA CYS A 251 -32.79 14.33 6.85
C CYS A 251 -31.43 14.82 6.35
N LYS A 252 -30.47 13.87 6.20
CA LYS A 252 -29.30 14.05 5.34
C LYS A 252 -29.14 12.84 4.41
N VAL A 253 -29.95 12.87 3.34
CA VAL A 253 -29.74 12.23 2.02
C VAL A 253 -28.98 10.90 2.00
N SER A 254 -29.73 9.84 2.33
CA SER A 254 -29.77 8.47 1.76
C SER A 254 -28.56 7.91 0.99
N LEU A 255 -27.68 7.21 1.70
CA LEU A 255 -27.05 5.96 1.25
C LEU A 255 -27.80 4.84 1.98
N THR A 256 -28.46 3.93 1.28
CA THR A 256 -29.23 2.82 1.87
C THR A 256 -28.38 2.10 2.94
N GLN A 257 -28.77 2.28 4.20
CA GLN A 257 -27.96 1.99 5.38
C GLN A 257 -27.88 0.47 5.60
N LEU A 258 -26.90 -0.19 4.96
CA LEU A 258 -26.62 -1.61 5.17
C LEU A 258 -26.36 -1.88 6.66
N ARG A 259 -27.10 -2.83 7.24
CA ARG A 259 -26.93 -3.23 8.63
C ARG A 259 -25.69 -4.12 8.77
N ARG A 260 -24.76 -3.76 9.67
CA ARG A 260 -23.65 -4.63 10.03
C ARG A 260 -24.10 -5.63 11.08
N PHE A 261 -24.05 -6.92 10.77
CA PHE A 261 -24.42 -8.01 11.67
C PHE A 261 -23.19 -8.55 12.42
N SER A 262 -23.38 -9.06 13.63
CA SER A 262 -22.34 -9.83 14.32
C SER A 262 -22.37 -11.29 13.87
N CYS A 263 -21.21 -11.96 13.83
CA CYS A 263 -21.15 -13.39 13.45
C CYS A 263 -22.01 -14.26 14.39
N ARG A 264 -22.00 -13.93 15.70
CA ARG A 264 -22.81 -14.61 16.71
C ARG A 264 -24.31 -14.48 16.45
N GLU A 265 -24.77 -13.30 16.04
CA GLU A 265 -26.18 -13.07 15.68
C GLU A 265 -26.60 -13.94 14.50
N LEU A 266 -25.77 -14.03 13.46
CA LEU A 266 -26.07 -14.86 12.29
C LEU A 266 -25.97 -16.35 12.57
N GLN A 267 -25.06 -16.77 13.46
CA GLN A 267 -25.00 -18.15 13.95
C GLN A 267 -26.30 -18.52 14.70
N LEU A 268 -26.77 -17.66 15.60
CA LEU A 268 -28.05 -17.90 16.29
C LEU A 268 -29.22 -17.92 15.31
N ALA A 269 -29.23 -17.00 14.34
CA ALA A 269 -30.32 -16.91 13.35
C ALA A 269 -30.39 -18.13 12.41
N THR A 270 -29.27 -18.80 12.15
CA THR A 270 -29.16 -19.90 11.17
C THR A 270 -29.00 -21.27 11.81
N ASP A 271 -29.17 -21.37 13.13
CA ASP A 271 -28.88 -22.59 13.92
C ASP A 271 -27.46 -23.10 13.65
N ASN A 272 -26.48 -22.22 13.90
CA ASN A 272 -25.05 -22.43 13.67
C ASN A 272 -24.71 -22.88 12.23
N PHE A 273 -25.36 -22.29 11.23
CA PHE A 273 -25.22 -22.68 9.82
C PHE A 273 -25.52 -24.16 9.57
N SER A 274 -26.58 -24.69 10.21
CA SER A 274 -27.02 -26.07 10.03
C SER A 274 -27.36 -26.40 8.57
N GLU A 275 -26.98 -27.60 8.12
CA GLU A 275 -27.27 -28.08 6.75
C GLU A 275 -28.79 -28.20 6.49
N SER A 276 -29.61 -28.39 7.52
CA SER A 276 -31.07 -28.42 7.41
C SER A 276 -31.69 -27.08 6.99
N ASN A 277 -30.94 -25.98 7.15
CA ASN A 277 -31.37 -24.63 6.79
C ASN A 277 -30.88 -24.19 5.40
N ILE A 278 -30.21 -25.05 4.63
CA ILE A 278 -29.71 -24.67 3.31
C ILE A 278 -30.87 -24.51 2.32
N ILE A 279 -30.91 -23.34 1.68
CA ILE A 279 -31.88 -22.99 0.63
C ILE A 279 -31.23 -22.82 -0.74
N GLY A 280 -29.90 -22.87 -0.82
CA GLY A 280 -29.17 -22.86 -2.08
C GLY A 280 -27.68 -23.14 -1.88
N GLN A 281 -27.05 -23.81 -2.85
CA GLN A 281 -25.62 -24.10 -2.85
C GLN A 281 -25.09 -24.00 -4.28
N GLY A 282 -23.94 -23.36 -4.45
CA GLY A 282 -23.26 -23.24 -5.74
C GLY A 282 -21.77 -22.92 -5.57
N GLY A 283 -21.06 -22.64 -6.67
CA GLY A 283 -19.60 -22.37 -6.66
C GLY A 283 -19.17 -21.12 -5.88
N PHE A 284 -20.10 -20.33 -5.36
CA PHE A 284 -19.83 -19.13 -4.56
C PHE A 284 -20.24 -19.30 -3.09
N GLY A 285 -20.49 -20.54 -2.64
CA GLY A 285 -20.83 -20.86 -1.27
C GLY A 285 -22.29 -21.27 -1.04
N LYS A 286 -22.65 -21.38 0.24
CA LYS A 286 -23.96 -21.88 0.70
C LYS A 286 -24.85 -20.73 1.16
N VAL A 287 -26.14 -20.85 0.90
CA VAL A 287 -27.19 -19.91 1.34
C VAL A 287 -28.08 -20.61 2.34
N TYR A 288 -28.17 -20.05 3.54
CA TYR A 288 -28.95 -20.56 4.66
C TYR A 288 -30.19 -19.70 4.87
N LYS A 289 -31.30 -20.32 5.23
CA LYS A 289 -32.47 -19.66 5.81
C LYS A 289 -32.17 -19.35 7.26
N GLY A 290 -32.37 -18.10 7.66
CA GLY A 290 -32.25 -17.67 9.05
C GLY A 290 -33.48 -16.91 9.52
N VAL A 291 -33.63 -16.84 10.84
CA VAL A 291 -34.63 -16.01 11.51
C VAL A 291 -33.92 -15.13 12.52
N LEU A 292 -33.94 -13.82 12.29
CA LEU A 292 -33.35 -12.83 13.21
C LEU A 292 -34.16 -12.73 14.50
N SER A 293 -33.63 -12.06 15.53
CA SER A 293 -34.28 -11.94 16.84
C SER A 293 -35.63 -11.21 16.83
N ASP A 294 -35.89 -10.44 15.78
CA ASP A 294 -37.16 -9.75 15.50
C ASP A 294 -38.14 -10.62 14.69
N ASN A 295 -37.88 -11.92 14.56
CA ASN A 295 -38.60 -12.88 13.71
C ASN A 295 -38.52 -12.58 12.20
N THR A 296 -37.63 -11.69 11.76
CA THR A 296 -37.42 -11.43 10.33
C THR A 296 -36.73 -12.63 9.68
N LYS A 297 -37.38 -13.23 8.67
CA LYS A 297 -36.78 -14.29 7.85
C LYS A 297 -35.77 -13.69 6.87
N VAL A 298 -34.57 -14.24 6.87
CA VAL A 298 -33.46 -13.79 6.01
C VAL A 298 -32.82 -14.95 5.25
N ALA A 299 -32.19 -14.63 4.13
CA ALA A 299 -31.29 -15.52 3.40
C ALA A 299 -29.84 -15.08 3.67
N VAL A 300 -29.05 -15.98 4.25
CA VAL A 300 -27.68 -15.73 4.70
C VAL A 300 -26.71 -16.48 3.79
N LYS A 301 -25.99 -15.77 2.91
CA LYS A 301 -25.02 -16.34 1.97
C LYS A 301 -23.63 -16.31 2.60
N ARG A 302 -23.05 -17.49 2.87
CA ARG A 302 -21.70 -17.68 3.40
C ARG A 302 -20.77 -18.12 2.27
N LEU A 303 -19.70 -17.37 2.03
CA LEU A 303 -18.75 -17.62 0.93
C LEU A 303 -17.71 -18.67 1.34
N GLN A 304 -17.37 -19.61 0.45
CA GLN A 304 -16.57 -20.80 0.76
C GLN A 304 -15.07 -20.69 0.38
N ASP A 305 -14.69 -19.78 -0.54
CA ASP A 305 -13.33 -19.70 -1.13
C ASP A 305 -12.61 -18.36 -0.91
N TYR A 306 -12.49 -17.90 0.35
CA TYR A 306 -11.77 -16.65 0.65
C TYR A 306 -10.25 -16.72 0.39
N TYR A 307 -9.63 -17.91 0.52
CA TYR A 307 -8.19 -18.10 0.33
C TYR A 307 -7.75 -18.21 -1.15
N SER A 308 -8.69 -18.24 -2.10
CA SER A 308 -8.38 -18.27 -3.52
C SER A 308 -7.94 -16.86 -4.00
N PRO A 309 -6.86 -16.73 -4.79
CA PRO A 309 -6.44 -15.44 -5.32
C PRO A 309 -7.58 -14.80 -6.12
N GLY A 310 -8.09 -13.67 -5.64
CA GLY A 310 -9.24 -12.95 -6.21
C GLY A 310 -10.53 -12.97 -5.38
N GLY A 311 -10.62 -13.75 -4.30
CA GLY A 311 -11.81 -13.85 -3.44
C GLY A 311 -12.18 -12.56 -2.71
N GLU A 312 -11.21 -11.86 -2.10
CA GLU A 312 -11.44 -10.57 -1.43
C GLU A 312 -11.87 -9.48 -2.43
N ALA A 313 -11.28 -9.45 -3.63
CA ALA A 313 -11.67 -8.51 -4.68
C ALA A 313 -13.09 -8.79 -5.21
N ALA A 314 -13.50 -10.06 -5.32
CA ALA A 314 -14.86 -10.44 -5.68
C ALA A 314 -15.86 -10.03 -4.59
N PHE A 315 -15.53 -10.23 -3.31
CA PHE A 315 -16.36 -9.82 -2.18
C PHE A 315 -16.54 -8.31 -2.11
N GLN A 316 -15.46 -7.54 -2.20
CA GLN A 316 -15.53 -6.07 -2.19
C GLN A 316 -16.30 -5.52 -3.40
N ARG A 317 -16.17 -6.15 -4.58
CA ARG A 317 -16.99 -5.79 -5.74
C ARG A 317 -18.47 -6.10 -5.54
N GLU A 318 -18.83 -7.25 -4.97
CA GLU A 318 -20.25 -7.59 -4.70
C GLU A 318 -20.87 -6.61 -3.70
N VAL A 319 -20.14 -6.27 -2.62
CA VAL A 319 -20.59 -5.26 -1.64
C VAL A 319 -20.70 -3.88 -2.29
N HIS A 320 -19.69 -3.44 -3.03
CA HIS A 320 -19.67 -2.10 -3.63
C HIS A 320 -20.70 -1.94 -4.77
N LEU A 321 -20.83 -2.93 -5.66
CA LEU A 321 -21.77 -2.87 -6.78
C LEU A 321 -23.22 -3.05 -6.33
N ILE A 322 -23.51 -3.97 -5.41
CA ILE A 322 -24.89 -4.23 -4.97
C ILE A 322 -25.37 -3.16 -3.97
N SER A 323 -24.48 -2.58 -3.16
CA SER A 323 -24.85 -1.45 -2.27
C SER A 323 -25.26 -0.19 -3.04
N VAL A 324 -24.76 -0.02 -4.27
CA VAL A 324 -25.03 1.15 -5.12
C VAL A 324 -26.14 0.86 -6.14
N ALA A 325 -26.45 -0.42 -6.40
CA ALA A 325 -27.47 -0.81 -7.38
C ALA A 325 -28.89 -0.73 -6.79
N ILE A 326 -29.58 0.39 -7.07
CA ILE A 326 -31.02 0.54 -6.77
C ILE A 326 -31.80 0.28 -8.06
N HIS A 327 -32.27 -0.95 -8.24
CA HIS A 327 -33.19 -1.29 -9.33
C HIS A 327 -34.35 -2.12 -8.81
N LYS A 328 -35.56 -1.84 -9.30
CA LYS A 328 -36.83 -2.50 -8.90
C LYS A 328 -36.83 -4.05 -9.00
N ASN A 329 -35.88 -4.62 -9.73
CA ASN A 329 -35.76 -6.06 -9.96
C ASN A 329 -34.44 -6.66 -9.41
N LEU A 330 -33.61 -5.88 -8.70
CA LEU A 330 -32.40 -6.39 -8.05
C LEU A 330 -32.68 -6.64 -6.57
N LEU A 331 -32.17 -7.76 -6.05
CA LEU A 331 -32.27 -8.09 -4.63
C LEU A 331 -31.49 -7.08 -3.79
N GLN A 332 -32.21 -6.32 -2.98
CA GLN A 332 -31.60 -5.38 -2.06
C GLN A 332 -30.85 -6.13 -0.95
N LEU A 333 -29.60 -5.75 -0.72
CA LEU A 333 -28.81 -6.29 0.39
C LEU A 333 -29.30 -5.64 1.70
N ILE A 334 -29.64 -6.45 2.71
CA ILE A 334 -30.05 -5.97 4.05
C ILE A 334 -28.82 -5.60 4.86
N GLY A 335 -27.75 -6.40 4.74
CA GLY A 335 -26.56 -6.22 5.53
C GLY A 335 -25.48 -7.25 5.28
N TYR A 336 -24.41 -7.17 6.07
CA TYR A 336 -23.23 -8.03 5.91
C TYR A 336 -22.52 -8.29 7.25
N CYS A 337 -21.71 -9.34 7.27
CA CYS A 337 -20.78 -9.66 8.35
C CYS A 337 -19.41 -10.04 7.77
N THR A 338 -18.37 -9.39 8.28
CA THR A 338 -16.97 -9.60 7.87
C THR A 338 -16.10 -9.80 9.10
N THR A 339 -15.38 -10.92 9.18
CA THR A 339 -14.35 -11.20 10.21
C THR A 339 -13.01 -11.55 9.54
N SER A 340 -11.99 -12.01 10.27
CA SER A 340 -10.75 -12.49 9.64
C SER A 340 -10.96 -13.75 8.79
N SER A 341 -11.98 -14.56 9.09
CA SER A 341 -12.24 -15.86 8.44
C SER A 341 -13.59 -15.97 7.73
N GLU A 342 -14.54 -15.07 8.02
CA GLU A 342 -15.91 -15.15 7.51
C GLU A 342 -16.24 -13.94 6.62
N ARG A 343 -16.97 -14.23 5.55
CA ARG A 343 -17.58 -13.26 4.64
C ARG A 343 -19.02 -13.69 4.40
N ILE A 344 -19.96 -12.93 4.93
CA ILE A 344 -21.38 -13.29 4.94
C ILE A 344 -22.22 -12.12 4.47
N LEU A 345 -23.17 -12.39 3.57
CA LEU A 345 -24.14 -11.44 3.05
C LEU A 345 -25.55 -11.82 3.50
N VAL A 346 -26.36 -10.82 3.86
CA VAL A 346 -27.72 -11.01 4.38
C VAL A 346 -28.73 -10.36 3.43
N TYR A 347 -29.64 -11.17 2.92
CA TYR A 347 -30.68 -10.79 1.97
C TYR A 347 -32.08 -11.06 2.56
N PRO A 348 -33.12 -10.42 2.02
CA PRO A 348 -34.50 -10.76 2.36
C PRO A 348 -34.79 -12.21 1.98
N PHE A 349 -35.48 -12.94 2.86
CA PHE A 349 -35.95 -14.29 2.52
C PHE A 349 -37.08 -14.22 1.50
N MET A 350 -36.92 -14.85 0.34
CA MET A 350 -37.96 -14.93 -0.68
C MET A 350 -38.76 -16.21 -0.52
N GLN A 351 -40.04 -16.07 -0.17
CA GLN A 351 -40.95 -17.17 0.13
C GLN A 351 -41.40 -17.97 -1.12
N ASN A 352 -41.30 -17.37 -2.32
CA ASN A 352 -41.85 -17.89 -3.59
C ASN A 352 -40.80 -18.50 -4.56
N LEU A 353 -39.76 -19.16 -4.02
CA LEU A 353 -38.67 -19.80 -4.78
C LEU A 353 -37.77 -18.81 -5.55
N SER A 354 -36.55 -19.27 -5.88
CA SER A 354 -35.51 -18.41 -6.47
C SER A 354 -35.88 -17.95 -7.89
N VAL A 355 -35.29 -16.85 -8.36
CA VAL A 355 -35.38 -16.41 -9.77
C VAL A 355 -34.99 -17.54 -10.73
N ALA A 356 -34.05 -18.41 -10.32
CA ALA A 356 -33.66 -19.60 -11.09
C ALA A 356 -34.75 -20.69 -11.17
N TYR A 357 -35.73 -20.69 -10.28
CA TYR A 357 -36.91 -21.55 -10.35
C TYR A 357 -37.96 -20.98 -11.32
N ARG A 358 -38.22 -19.67 -11.24
CA ARG A 358 -39.12 -18.95 -12.19
C ARG A 358 -38.59 -18.96 -13.63
N LEU A 359 -37.27 -18.85 -13.81
CA LEU A 359 -36.63 -18.98 -15.13
C LEU A 359 -36.65 -20.42 -15.66
N ARG A 360 -36.66 -21.42 -14.77
CA ARG A 360 -36.85 -22.83 -15.14
C ARG A 360 -38.28 -23.10 -15.61
N ASP A 361 -39.28 -22.54 -14.94
CA ASP A 361 -40.68 -22.63 -15.38
C ASP A 361 -40.93 -21.94 -16.74
N ILE A 362 -40.25 -20.82 -17.00
CA ILE A 362 -40.31 -20.16 -18.31
C ILE A 362 -39.63 -21.02 -19.39
N TRP A 363 -38.53 -21.70 -19.05
CA TRP A 363 -37.84 -22.63 -19.95
C TRP A 363 -38.61 -23.93 -20.21
N THR A 364 -39.32 -24.47 -19.23
CA THR A 364 -40.18 -25.66 -19.42
C THR A 364 -41.42 -25.33 -20.24
N VAL A 365 -42.00 -24.13 -20.09
CA VAL A 365 -43.10 -23.65 -20.95
C VAL A 365 -42.63 -23.39 -22.39
N LEU A 366 -41.41 -22.89 -22.58
CA LEU A 366 -40.81 -22.72 -23.92
C LEU A 366 -40.46 -24.07 -24.57
N MET A 367 -40.04 -25.08 -23.80
CA MET A 367 -39.79 -26.44 -24.31
C MET A 367 -41.07 -27.22 -24.61
N SER A 368 -42.19 -26.97 -23.92
CA SER A 368 -43.48 -27.57 -24.29
C SER A 368 -44.12 -26.92 -25.52
N ALA A 369 -43.74 -25.69 -25.87
CA ALA A 369 -44.17 -25.02 -27.10
C ALA A 369 -43.37 -25.44 -28.35
N CYS A 370 -42.21 -26.09 -28.17
CA CYS A 370 -41.39 -26.66 -29.24
C CYS A 370 -41.53 -28.19 -29.38
N SER A 371 -42.51 -28.80 -28.70
CA SER A 371 -42.80 -30.23 -28.76
C SER A 371 -44.30 -30.40 -29.05
N VAL A 372 -44.77 -30.30 -30.29
CA VAL A 372 -45.06 -31.42 -31.23
C VAL A 372 -46.39 -31.02 -31.94
N PRO A 373 -46.66 -31.44 -33.19
CA PRO A 373 -45.97 -32.48 -33.96
C PRO A 373 -45.15 -32.00 -35.16
#